data_AF-A0AAW1FEH1-F1
#
_entry.id   AF-A0AAW1FEH1-F1
#
_cell.length_a   1.000
_cell.length_b   1.000
_cell.length_c   1.000
_cell.angle_alpha   90.00
_cell.angle_beta   90.00
_cell.angle_gamma   90.00
#
_symmetry.space_group_name_H-M   'P 1'
#
loop_
_entity.id
_entity.type
_entity.pdbx_description
1 polymer ?
#
loop_
_entity_poly.entity_id
_entity_poly.type
_entity_poly.pdbx_seq_one_letter_code
_entity_poly.pdbx_strand_id
1 'polypeptide(L)'
;MSELAKVTYALKVELHNVTFANTGDVLTKAALKMRDDIKKQHVTQIWPPYVEHSDGSIPESVTKLLKTMLTGEKECTDPSQRVTRLVSSFGQDMVYAISGGKNIPAKHILLEANEVG
;
A
#
# COMPACT_ATOMS: atom_id res chain seq x y z
N MET A 1 36.91 -21.16 21.19
CA MET A 1 35.59 -21.45 20.61
C MET A 1 35.66 -22.77 19.88
N SER A 2 34.74 -23.70 20.13
CA SER A 2 34.71 -25.01 19.44
C SER A 2 34.45 -24.84 17.94
N GLU A 3 34.98 -25.74 17.10
CA GLU A 3 34.70 -25.74 15.66
C GLU A 3 33.20 -25.76 15.36
N LEU A 4 32.42 -26.44 16.21
CA LEU A 4 30.96 -26.43 16.17
C LEU A 4 30.36 -25.02 16.27
N ALA A 5 30.91 -24.15 17.12
CA ALA A 5 30.42 -22.78 17.29
C ALA A 5 30.70 -21.89 16.07
N LYS A 6 31.78 -22.17 15.33
CA LYS A 6 32.10 -21.45 14.08
C LYS A 6 31.15 -21.86 12.96
N VAL A 7 30.88 -23.17 12.84
CA VAL A 7 29.97 -23.71 11.82
C VAL A 7 28.53 -23.25 12.06
N THR A 8 28.04 -23.27 13.30
CA THR A 8 26.68 -22.79 13.61
C THR A 8 26.53 -21.29 13.36
N TYR A 9 27.56 -20.49 13.65
CA TYR A 9 27.56 -19.07 13.34
C TYR A 9 27.53 -18.82 11.82
N ALA A 10 28.36 -19.51 11.04
CA ALA A 10 28.40 -19.38 9.59
C ALA A 10 27.04 -19.73 8.95
N LEU A 11 26.44 -20.85 9.36
CA LEU A 11 25.11 -21.28 8.90
C LEU A 11 24.02 -20.26 9.26
N LYS A 12 24.09 -19.63 10.44
CA LYS A 12 23.14 -18.59 10.84
C LYS A 12 23.21 -17.36 9.94
N VAL A 13 24.43 -16.95 9.55
CA VAL A 13 24.65 -15.83 8.63
C VAL A 13 24.13 -16.17 7.24
N GLU A 14 24.42 -17.37 6.73
CA GLU A 14 23.96 -17.81 5.43
C GLU A 14 22.43 -17.91 5.36
N LEU A 15 21.80 -18.48 6.40
CA LEU A 15 20.35 -18.53 6.52
C LEU A 15 19.74 -17.14 6.50
N HIS A 16 20.31 -16.19 7.25
CA HIS A 16 19.85 -14.79 7.25
C HIS A 16 19.93 -14.17 5.86
N ASN A 17 21.03 -14.38 5.13
CA ASN A 17 21.23 -13.83 3.79
C ASN A 17 20.23 -14.41 2.78
N VAL A 18 20.02 -15.73 2.80
CA VAL A 18 19.03 -16.40 1.94
C VAL A 18 17.61 -15.92 2.26
N THR A 19 17.29 -15.78 3.54
CA THR A 19 15.97 -15.30 3.99
C THR A 19 15.73 -13.87 3.54
N PHE A 20 16.75 -13.01 3.66
CA PHE A 20 16.69 -11.62 3.24
C PHE A 20 16.51 -11.48 1.72
N ALA A 21 17.30 -12.22 0.93
CA ALA A 21 17.19 -12.23 -0.52
C ALA A 21 15.81 -12.70 -0.99
N ASN A 22 15.29 -13.79 -0.42
CA ASN A 22 13.96 -14.30 -0.71
C ASN A 22 12.84 -13.33 -0.31
N THR A 23 13.00 -12.63 0.82
CA THR A 23 12.04 -11.61 1.25
C THR A 23 12.01 -10.44 0.27
N GLY A 24 13.18 -10.01 -0.24
CA GLY A 24 13.29 -8.99 -1.27
C GLY A 24 12.48 -9.33 -2.53
N ASP A 25 12.66 -10.53 -3.07
CA ASP A 25 11.93 -10.99 -4.26
C ASP A 25 10.41 -11.02 -4.05
N VAL A 26 9.97 -11.47 -2.87
CA VAL A 26 8.54 -11.50 -2.51
C VAL A 26 7.97 -10.09 -2.42
N LEU A 27 8.71 -9.15 -1.80
CA LEU A 27 8.30 -7.75 -1.69
C LEU A 27 8.19 -7.10 -3.08
N THR A 28 9.17 -7.32 -3.96
CA THR A 28 9.13 -6.79 -5.33
C THR A 28 7.93 -7.33 -6.09
N LYS A 29 7.66 -8.64 -6.02
CA LYS A 29 6.50 -9.25 -6.67
C LYS A 29 5.17 -8.69 -6.13
N ALA A 30 5.06 -8.51 -4.81
CA ALA A 30 3.88 -7.91 -4.19
C ALA A 30 3.67 -6.45 -4.64
N ALA A 31 4.74 -5.65 -4.65
CA ALA A 31 4.72 -4.27 -5.12
C ALA A 31 4.29 -4.15 -6.57
N LEU A 32 4.84 -5.00 -7.45
CA LEU A 32 4.45 -5.06 -8.86
C LEU A 32 2.97 -5.42 -9.02
N LYS A 33 2.49 -6.42 -8.28
CA LYS A 33 1.08 -6.82 -8.29
C LYS A 33 0.16 -5.66 -7.91
N MET A 34 0.43 -4.98 -6.79
CA MET A 34 -0.38 -3.83 -6.35
C MET A 34 -0.39 -2.70 -7.39
N ARG A 35 0.78 -2.41 -7.99
CA ARG A 35 0.88 -1.41 -9.05
C ARG A 35 0.03 -1.77 -10.24
N ASP A 36 0.06 -3.04 -10.65
CA ASP A 36 -0.71 -3.52 -11.79
C ASP A 36 -2.21 -3.53 -11.49
N ASP A 37 -2.62 -3.89 -10.27
CA ASP A 37 -4.01 -3.81 -9.80
C ASP A 37 -4.56 -2.37 -9.88
N ILE A 38 -3.78 -1.38 -9.41
CA ILE A 38 -4.14 0.03 -9.52
C ILE A 38 -4.25 0.46 -10.98
N LYS A 39 -3.31 0.05 -11.84
CA LYS A 39 -3.33 0.45 -13.26
C LYS A 39 -4.48 -0.17 -14.05
N LYS A 40 -4.91 -1.38 -13.68
CA LYS A 40 -6.04 -2.08 -14.31
C LYS A 40 -7.39 -1.51 -13.94
N GLN A 41 -7.50 -0.77 -12.84
CA GLN A 41 -8.70 -0.03 -12.53
C GLN A 41 -8.90 1.11 -13.53
N HIS A 42 -9.68 0.82 -14.55
CA HIS A 42 -10.17 1.83 -15.47
C HIS A 42 -11.30 2.59 -14.79
N VAL A 43 -10.95 3.66 -14.07
CA VAL A 43 -11.93 4.58 -13.49
C VAL A 43 -12.09 5.74 -14.46
N THR A 44 -13.20 5.75 -15.19
CA THR A 44 -13.63 6.94 -15.92
C THR A 44 -14.07 7.97 -14.88
N GLN A 45 -13.14 8.83 -14.47
CA GLN A 45 -13.46 9.85 -13.49
C GLN A 45 -14.21 11.00 -14.17
N ILE A 46 -15.41 11.31 -13.67
CA ILE A 46 -16.16 12.49 -14.08
C ILE A 46 -15.47 13.71 -13.48
N TRP A 47 -15.18 14.71 -14.31
CA TRP A 47 -14.62 15.99 -13.88
C TRP A 47 -15.73 17.05 -13.79
N PRO A 48 -15.81 17.83 -12.70
CA PRO A 48 -15.02 17.75 -11.48
C PRO A 48 -15.45 16.57 -10.59
N PRO A 49 -14.53 15.95 -9.82
CA PRO A 49 -14.90 14.84 -8.95
C PRO A 49 -15.80 15.31 -7.81
N TYR A 50 -16.97 14.69 -7.70
CA TYR A 50 -17.89 14.96 -6.60
C TYR A 50 -17.39 14.27 -5.32
N VAL A 51 -17.48 14.94 -4.18
CA VAL A 51 -16.89 14.48 -2.90
C VAL A 51 -17.44 13.12 -2.46
N GLU A 52 -18.72 12.85 -2.75
CA GLU A 52 -19.39 11.57 -2.45
C GLU A 52 -19.07 10.45 -3.47
N HIS A 53 -18.44 10.78 -4.61
CA HIS A 53 -17.99 9.83 -5.63
C HIS A 53 -16.47 9.66 -5.63
N SER A 54 -15.80 10.17 -4.60
CA SER A 54 -14.34 10.17 -4.45
C SER A 54 -13.74 8.86 -3.95
N ASP A 55 -14.59 7.84 -3.86
CA ASP A 55 -14.21 6.45 -3.68
C ASP A 55 -13.61 5.92 -4.99
N GLY A 56 -12.52 6.55 -5.45
CA GLY A 56 -11.60 5.91 -6.36
C GLY A 56 -11.26 4.58 -5.73
N SER A 57 -11.85 3.50 -6.27
CA SER A 57 -11.83 2.18 -5.66
C SER A 57 -10.38 1.84 -5.33
N ILE A 58 -10.02 1.77 -4.05
CA ILE A 58 -8.67 1.36 -3.67
C ILE A 58 -8.64 -0.17 -3.86
N PRO A 59 -7.70 -0.73 -4.65
CA PRO A 59 -7.65 -2.17 -4.83
C PRO A 59 -7.58 -2.91 -3.49
N GLU A 60 -8.22 -4.07 -3.43
CA GLU A 60 -8.23 -4.89 -2.22
C GLU A 60 -6.83 -5.28 -1.77
N SER A 61 -5.90 -5.49 -2.72
CA SER A 61 -4.50 -5.79 -2.44
C SER A 61 -3.80 -4.67 -1.65
N VAL A 62 -4.06 -3.43 -2.03
CA VAL A 62 -3.55 -2.23 -1.33
C VAL A 62 -4.24 -2.05 0.02
N THR A 63 -5.56 -2.23 0.06
CA THR A 63 -6.36 -2.16 1.28
C THR A 63 -5.88 -3.16 2.32
N LYS A 64 -5.66 -4.42 1.93
CA LYS A 64 -5.21 -5.50 2.81
C LYS A 64 -3.81 -5.21 3.33
N LEU A 65 -2.89 -4.76 2.46
CA LEU A 65 -1.55 -4.35 2.88
C LEU A 65 -1.60 -3.24 3.94
N LEU A 66 -2.29 -2.14 3.64
CA LEU A 66 -2.35 -0.97 4.54
C LEU A 66 -3.01 -1.33 5.87
N LYS A 67 -4.08 -2.13 5.86
CA LYS A 67 -4.70 -2.65 7.09
C LYS A 67 -3.69 -3.45 7.90
N THR A 68 -3.03 -4.43 7.31
CA THR A 68 -2.04 -5.24 8.00
C THR A 68 -0.86 -4.42 8.53
N MET A 69 -0.42 -3.39 7.81
CA MET A 69 0.63 -2.49 8.31
C MET A 69 0.18 -1.65 9.50
N LEU A 70 -1.07 -1.19 9.51
CA LEU A 70 -1.59 -0.31 10.55
C LEU A 70 -2.07 -1.06 11.80
N THR A 71 -2.50 -2.31 11.67
CA THR A 71 -3.02 -3.11 12.79
C THR A 71 -2.09 -4.23 13.22
N GLY A 72 -1.14 -4.64 12.38
CA GLY A 72 -0.34 -5.85 12.58
C GLY A 72 -1.11 -7.15 12.32
N GLU A 73 -2.41 -7.07 12.00
CA GLU A 73 -3.27 -8.22 11.78
C GLU A 73 -3.35 -8.57 10.30
N LYS A 74 -3.13 -9.83 9.96
CA LYS A 74 -3.21 -10.31 8.57
C LYS A 74 -4.61 -10.18 7.99
N GLU A 75 -5.64 -10.35 8.81
CA GLU A 75 -7.05 -10.22 8.44
C GLU A 75 -7.80 -9.43 9.50
N CYS A 76 -7.79 -8.10 9.36
CA CYS A 76 -8.57 -7.20 10.21
C CYS A 76 -9.98 -7.05 9.61
N THR A 77 -10.95 -7.78 10.18
CA THR A 77 -12.35 -7.78 9.73
C THR A 77 -13.13 -6.57 10.21
N ASP A 78 -12.78 -6.03 11.39
CA ASP A 78 -13.44 -4.87 11.99
C ASP A 78 -12.45 -3.76 12.37
N PRO A 79 -11.92 -3.02 11.37
CA PRO A 79 -10.98 -1.95 11.62
C PRO A 79 -11.66 -0.77 12.32
N SER A 80 -11.01 -0.21 13.33
CA SER A 80 -11.46 1.05 13.93
C SER A 80 -11.65 2.15 12.87
N GLN A 81 -12.55 3.09 13.13
CA GLN A 81 -12.82 4.20 12.22
C GLN A 81 -11.54 4.97 11.82
N ARG A 82 -10.59 5.08 12.75
CA ARG A 82 -9.27 5.68 12.50
C ARG A 82 -8.48 4.91 11.43
N VAL A 83 -8.42 3.58 11.54
CA VAL A 83 -7.71 2.73 10.57
C VAL A 83 -8.37 2.85 9.20
N THR A 84 -9.69 2.80 9.13
CA THR A 84 -10.44 2.97 7.87
C THR A 84 -10.13 4.30 7.19
N ARG A 85 -10.10 5.41 7.95
CA ARG A 85 -9.74 6.73 7.41
C ARG A 85 -8.30 6.78 6.91
N LEU A 86 -7.35 6.19 7.64
CA LEU A 86 -5.93 6.16 7.23
C LEU A 86 -5.73 5.32 5.98
N VAL A 87 -6.34 4.13 5.92
CA VAL A 87 -6.30 3.26 4.74
C VAL A 87 -6.87 3.99 3.51
N SER A 88 -7.99 4.68 3.66
CA SER A 88 -8.59 5.47 2.58
C SER A 88 -7.65 6.60 2.13
N SER A 89 -7.14 7.40 3.06
CA SER A 89 -6.26 8.52 2.74
C SER A 89 -4.98 8.08 2.02
N PHE A 90 -4.25 7.09 2.57
CA PHE A 90 -3.02 6.59 1.97
C PHE A 90 -3.27 5.83 0.67
N GLY A 91 -4.35 5.05 0.60
CA GLY A 91 -4.71 4.33 -0.62
C GLY A 91 -5.01 5.29 -1.77
N GLN A 92 -5.71 6.40 -1.51
CA GLN A 92 -5.95 7.45 -2.50
C GLN A 92 -4.64 8.09 -3.00
N ASP A 93 -3.66 8.34 -2.12
CA ASP A 93 -2.35 8.87 -2.54
C ASP A 93 -1.60 7.88 -3.44
N MET A 94 -1.61 6.59 -3.08
CA MET A 94 -0.99 5.55 -3.89
C MET A 94 -1.65 5.43 -5.26
N VAL A 95 -2.98 5.47 -5.31
CA VAL A 95 -3.75 5.43 -6.56
C VAL A 95 -3.44 6.64 -7.44
N TYR A 96 -3.41 7.85 -6.87
CA TYR A 96 -3.05 9.07 -7.59
C TYR A 96 -1.63 8.98 -8.17
N ALA A 97 -0.65 8.63 -7.35
CA ALA A 97 0.76 8.55 -7.76
C ALA A 97 0.99 7.48 -8.84
N ILE A 98 0.42 6.28 -8.66
CA ILE A 98 0.66 5.14 -9.56
C ILE A 98 -0.11 5.28 -10.88
N SER A 99 -1.27 5.94 -10.85
CA SER A 99 -2.04 6.25 -12.07
C SER A 99 -1.45 7.41 -12.86
N GLY A 100 -0.48 8.16 -12.30
CA GLY A 100 0.09 9.35 -12.93
C GLY A 100 -0.89 10.52 -12.97
N GLY A 101 -1.69 10.69 -11.91
CA GLY A 101 -2.68 11.77 -11.81
C GLY A 101 -3.97 11.55 -12.61
N LYS A 102 -4.16 10.36 -13.20
CA LYS A 102 -5.40 10.01 -13.91
C LYS A 102 -6.60 9.83 -12.99
N ASN A 103 -6.35 9.49 -11.72
CA ASN A 103 -7.38 9.35 -10.70
C ASN A 103 -7.11 10.38 -9.60
N ILE A 104 -7.80 11.52 -9.66
CA ILE A 104 -7.62 12.68 -8.77
C ILE A 104 -8.48 12.48 -7.52
N PRO A 105 -7.89 12.32 -6.32
CA PRO A 105 -8.69 12.10 -5.12
C PRO A 105 -9.42 13.40 -4.73
N ALA A 106 -10.63 13.32 -4.18
CA ALA A 106 -11.41 14.53 -3.86
C ALA A 106 -10.73 15.46 -2.85
N LYS A 107 -9.83 14.91 -2.01
CA LYS A 107 -9.03 15.73 -1.09
C LYS A 107 -8.16 16.78 -1.80
N HIS A 108 -7.76 16.57 -3.07
CA HIS A 108 -7.01 17.58 -3.83
C HIS A 108 -7.89 18.73 -4.32
N ILE A 109 -9.18 18.49 -4.56
CA ILE A 109 -10.13 19.53 -5.00
C ILE A 109 -10.51 20.45 -3.84
N LEU A 110 -10.68 19.88 -2.64
CA LEU A 110 -11.04 20.61 -1.43
C LEU A 110 -9.93 21.57 -0.97
N LEU A 111 -8.67 21.31 -1.35
CA LEU A 111 -7.55 22.17 -1.02
C LEU A 111 -7.46 23.38 -1.97
N GLU A 112 -7.67 23.19 -3.28
CA GLU A 112 -7.65 24.31 -4.24
C GLU A 112 -8.83 25.27 -4.05
N ALA A 113 -9.99 24.78 -3.61
CA ALA A 113 -11.18 25.62 -3.36
C ALA A 113 -11.02 26.59 -2.17
N ASN A 114 -10.09 26.33 -1.24
CA ASN A 114 -9.88 27.15 -0.04
C ASN A 114 -8.79 28.22 -0.20
N GLU A 115 -8.10 28.30 -1.34
CA GLU A 115 -7.08 29.34 -1.60
C GLU A 115 -7.62 30.57 -2.35
N VAL A 116 -8.92 30.63 -2.63
CA VAL A 116 -9.58 31.76 -3.33
C VAL A 116 -10.67 32.42 -2.45
N GLY A 117 -10.55 32.32 -1.12
CA GLY A 117 -11.44 32.95 -0.15
C GLY A 117 -10.77 34.09 0.61
#